data_AF-A0A509KW95-F1
#
_entry.id   AF-A0A509KW95-F1
#
_cell.length_a   1.000
_cell.length_b   1.000
_cell.length_c   1.000
_cell.angle_alpha   90.00
_cell.angle_beta   90.00
_cell.angle_gamma   90.00
#
_symmetry.space_group_name_H-M   'P 1'
#
loop_
_entity.id
_entity.type
_entity.pdbx_description
1 polymer ?
#
loop_
_entity_poly.entity_id
_entity_poly.type
_entity_poly.pdbx_seq_one_letter_code
_entity_poly.pdbx_strand_id
1 'polypeptide(L)'
;MHMVQNKYSKTAIIIAICGLIISLSGCGKKPEPKAEVPPPSVIVSEVKQQTVPIIMEVPGTVKPVITVEIVPRVSGYIFERNFTEGTNVIKNDPLYQIDPRPYQAKLDSLRGQLKQDQASLKFWTSEEARYTRLAKQGAASVEDKEKTIARKAEMIAAIDTDKANIEKAKLDL
;
A
#
# COMPACT_ATOMS: atom_id res chain seq x y z
N MET A 1 132.86 -47.70 72.44
CA MET A 1 132.35 -48.90 73.12
C MET A 1 130.85 -48.99 72.85
N HIS A 2 130.41 -50.06 72.18
CA HIS A 2 129.03 -50.54 71.94
C HIS A 2 127.95 -49.62 71.30
N MET A 3 127.58 -49.95 70.05
CA MET A 3 126.29 -50.52 69.60
C MET A 3 124.93 -49.94 70.11
N VAL A 4 123.97 -49.80 69.16
CA VAL A 4 122.49 -50.08 69.24
C VAL A 4 121.53 -48.97 68.75
N GLN A 5 121.01 -49.20 67.52
CA GLN A 5 119.61 -49.25 67.02
C GLN A 5 118.48 -48.22 67.32
N ASN A 6 117.81 -47.80 66.22
CA ASN A 6 116.37 -47.95 65.85
C ASN A 6 115.22 -47.43 66.78
N LYS A 7 114.47 -46.41 66.33
CA LYS A 7 112.98 -46.49 66.24
C LYS A 7 112.32 -45.35 65.43
N TYR A 8 111.68 -45.78 64.35
CA TYR A 8 110.83 -45.06 63.41
C TYR A 8 109.52 -44.48 64.00
N SER A 9 108.90 -43.56 63.25
CA SER A 9 107.53 -43.72 62.71
C SER A 9 106.40 -42.76 63.16
N LYS A 10 106.58 -41.77 64.06
CA LYS A 10 105.41 -41.03 64.63
C LYS A 10 105.43 -39.50 64.64
N THR A 11 106.33 -38.84 63.90
CA THR A 11 106.34 -37.36 63.77
C THR A 11 106.45 -36.90 62.30
N ALA A 12 105.88 -37.60 61.33
CA ALA A 12 104.43 -37.64 61.11
C ALA A 12 103.77 -36.25 61.15
N ILE A 13 103.38 -35.84 59.95
CA ILE A 13 102.00 -35.48 59.65
C ILE A 13 101.58 -34.04 59.99
N ILE A 14 102.19 -33.34 60.95
CA ILE A 14 101.69 -32.01 61.34
C ILE A 14 102.23 -30.88 60.43
N ILE A 15 103.44 -30.98 59.91
CA ILE A 15 104.07 -29.86 59.18
C ILE A 15 103.74 -29.87 57.67
N ALA A 16 103.31 -31.02 57.11
CA ALA A 16 103.05 -31.14 55.68
C ALA A 16 101.63 -30.74 55.23
N ILE A 17 100.67 -30.53 56.16
CA ILE A 17 99.26 -30.25 55.84
C ILE A 17 98.94 -28.75 55.72
N CYS A 18 99.73 -27.85 56.32
CA CYS A 18 99.48 -26.41 56.24
C CYS A 18 100.03 -25.71 54.97
N GLY A 19 100.89 -26.36 54.19
CA GLY A 19 101.49 -25.76 52.98
C GLY A 19 100.68 -25.89 51.70
N LEU A 20 99.65 -26.76 51.66
CA LEU A 20 98.98 -27.17 50.41
C LEU A 20 97.68 -26.39 50.09
N ILE A 21 97.24 -25.49 50.97
CA ILE A 21 95.90 -24.87 50.88
C ILE A 21 95.91 -23.47 50.23
N ILE A 22 97.07 -22.83 50.02
CA ILE A 22 97.14 -21.41 49.61
C ILE A 22 97.33 -21.20 48.08
N SER A 23 97.54 -22.24 47.26
CA SER A 23 97.93 -22.07 45.85
C SER A 23 96.90 -22.49 44.78
N LEU A 24 95.60 -22.70 45.09
CA LEU A 24 94.63 -23.24 44.11
C LEU A 24 93.34 -22.42 43.84
N SER A 25 93.28 -21.12 44.12
CA SER A 25 92.15 -20.28 43.71
C SER A 25 92.44 -19.45 42.45
N GLY A 26 92.15 -20.03 41.28
CA GLY A 26 92.15 -19.32 40.00
C GLY A 26 91.65 -20.19 38.84
N CYS A 27 90.33 -20.30 38.65
CA CYS A 27 89.73 -20.98 37.50
C CYS A 27 88.64 -20.10 36.86
N GLY A 28 88.91 -19.58 35.66
CA GLY A 28 87.96 -18.82 34.84
C GLY A 28 87.21 -19.71 33.84
N LYS A 29 85.94 -19.40 33.58
CA LYS A 29 85.11 -20.02 32.52
C LYS A 29 84.74 -19.00 31.44
N LYS A 30 84.92 -19.38 30.16
CA LYS A 30 84.54 -18.65 28.93
C LYS A 30 83.01 -18.75 28.65
N PRO A 31 82.39 -17.77 27.97
CA PRO A 31 80.97 -17.78 27.61
C PRO A 31 80.67 -18.66 26.38
N GLU A 32 79.54 -19.36 26.41
CA GLU A 32 78.99 -20.24 25.36
C GLU A 32 78.23 -19.46 24.25
N PRO A 33 78.12 -19.99 23.02
CA PRO A 33 77.42 -19.33 21.91
C PRO A 33 75.89 -19.35 22.07
N LYS A 34 75.23 -18.23 21.75
CA LYS A 34 73.76 -18.07 21.77
C LYS A 34 73.08 -19.00 20.77
N ALA A 35 72.07 -19.75 21.23
CA ALA A 35 71.17 -20.53 20.39
C ALA A 35 70.31 -19.61 19.49
N GLU A 36 70.15 -20.00 18.22
CA GLU A 36 69.25 -19.36 17.25
C GLU A 36 67.79 -19.63 17.65
N VAL A 37 67.02 -18.58 17.93
CA VAL A 37 65.59 -18.68 18.25
C VAL A 37 64.81 -18.76 16.94
N PRO A 38 63.98 -19.80 16.72
CA PRO A 38 63.20 -19.89 15.49
C PRO A 38 62.18 -18.74 15.39
N PRO A 39 61.92 -18.22 14.18
CA PRO A 39 61.04 -17.07 14.00
C PRO A 39 59.62 -17.37 14.53
N PRO A 40 58.95 -16.39 15.14
CA PRO A 40 57.66 -16.60 15.76
C PRO A 40 56.62 -17.02 14.73
N SER A 41 55.85 -18.06 15.05
CA SER A 41 54.74 -18.51 14.20
C SER A 41 53.63 -17.45 14.18
N VAL A 42 53.28 -17.00 12.97
CA VAL A 42 52.19 -16.06 12.74
C VAL A 42 51.11 -16.73 11.89
N ILE A 43 49.86 -16.51 12.26
CA ILE A 43 48.71 -17.02 11.52
C ILE A 43 48.38 -16.01 10.43
N VAL A 44 48.39 -16.44 9.18
CA VAL A 44 48.00 -15.63 8.01
C VAL A 44 46.78 -16.23 7.32
N SER A 45 45.95 -15.39 6.73
CA SER A 45 44.80 -15.80 5.92
C SER A 45 44.76 -15.01 4.61
N GLU A 46 44.44 -15.69 3.52
CA GLU A 46 44.39 -15.12 2.17
C GLU A 46 43.03 -14.44 1.93
N VAL A 47 43.04 -13.16 1.56
CA VAL A 47 41.82 -12.38 1.28
C VAL A 47 41.28 -12.77 -0.10
N LYS A 48 40.13 -13.44 -0.14
CA LYS A 48 39.40 -13.73 -1.39
C LYS A 48 38.31 -12.70 -1.60
N GLN A 49 38.39 -11.95 -2.70
CA GLN A 49 37.29 -11.09 -3.13
C GLN A 49 36.16 -11.95 -3.68
N GLN A 50 34.96 -11.76 -3.16
CA GLN A 50 33.75 -12.41 -3.63
C GLN A 50 32.63 -11.38 -3.67
N THR A 51 31.74 -11.52 -4.65
CA THR A 51 30.57 -10.65 -4.77
C THR A 51 29.59 -10.98 -3.65
N VAL A 52 29.42 -10.03 -2.72
CA VAL A 52 28.42 -10.11 -1.65
C VAL A 52 27.28 -9.14 -1.93
N PRO A 53 26.01 -9.56 -1.79
CA PRO A 53 24.89 -8.64 -1.97
C PRO A 53 24.87 -7.62 -0.82
N ILE A 54 24.75 -6.35 -1.15
CA ILE A 54 24.49 -5.27 -0.17
C ILE A 54 22.98 -5.16 -0.02
N ILE A 55 22.44 -5.64 1.09
CA ILE A 55 21.02 -5.53 1.43
C ILE A 55 20.84 -4.26 2.27
N MET A 56 20.05 -3.31 1.77
CA MET A 56 19.66 -2.11 2.51
C MET A 56 18.20 -2.21 2.89
N GLU A 57 17.93 -2.27 4.20
CA GLU A 57 16.58 -2.19 4.73
C GLU A 57 16.21 -0.73 4.95
N VAL A 58 15.21 -0.26 4.21
CA VAL A 58 14.72 1.12 4.30
C VAL A 58 13.27 1.08 4.74
N PRO A 59 12.86 1.84 5.78
CA PRO A 59 11.45 1.91 6.15
C PRO A 59 10.65 2.57 5.03
N GLY A 60 9.56 1.91 4.62
CA GLY A 60 8.61 2.42 3.64
C GLY A 60 7.19 2.34 4.18
N THR A 61 6.31 3.21 3.68
CA THR A 61 4.88 3.18 4.00
C THR A 61 4.09 2.83 2.76
N VAL A 62 3.22 1.83 2.87
CA VAL A 62 2.30 1.45 1.78
C VAL A 62 1.12 2.40 1.79
N LYS A 63 0.73 2.89 0.60
CA LYS A 63 -0.47 3.71 0.40
C LYS A 63 -1.47 2.97 -0.50
N PRO A 64 -2.77 3.22 -0.36
CA PRO A 64 -3.77 2.69 -1.28
C PRO A 64 -3.49 3.17 -2.71
N VAL A 65 -3.70 2.29 -3.69
CA VAL A 65 -3.56 2.65 -5.12
C VAL A 65 -4.61 3.69 -5.52
N ILE A 66 -5.83 3.57 -4.98
CA ILE A 66 -6.95 4.47 -5.22
C ILE A 66 -7.66 4.67 -3.88
N THR A 67 -7.97 5.93 -3.55
CA THR A 67 -8.87 6.30 -2.46
C THR A 67 -10.06 7.04 -3.05
N VAL A 68 -11.28 6.57 -2.79
CA VAL A 68 -12.52 7.20 -3.27
C VAL A 68 -13.38 7.55 -2.07
N GLU A 69 -13.86 8.79 -2.05
CA GLU A 69 -14.89 9.22 -1.12
C GLU A 69 -16.26 8.94 -1.73
N ILE A 70 -17.11 8.21 -1.01
CA ILE A 70 -18.45 7.86 -1.47
C ILE A 70 -19.41 8.97 -1.02
N VAL A 71 -19.82 9.80 -1.98
CA VAL A 71 -20.82 10.86 -1.77
C VAL A 71 -22.12 10.55 -2.49
N PRO A 72 -23.29 10.72 -1.85
CA PRO A 72 -24.57 10.51 -2.50
C PRO A 72 -24.80 11.60 -3.56
N ARG A 73 -25.33 11.21 -4.72
CA ARG A 73 -25.68 12.16 -5.80
C ARG A 73 -27.00 12.87 -5.57
N VAL A 74 -27.84 12.32 -4.70
CA VAL A 74 -29.18 12.80 -4.39
C VAL A 74 -29.31 12.96 -2.88
N SER A 75 -30.13 13.92 -2.43
CA SER A 75 -30.30 14.24 -1.01
C SER A 75 -31.42 13.45 -0.37
N GLY A 76 -31.19 12.85 0.79
CA GLY A 76 -32.27 12.19 1.51
C GLY A 76 -31.80 11.48 2.77
N TYR A 77 -32.74 10.82 3.43
CA TYR A 77 -32.44 9.96 4.56
C TYR A 77 -31.94 8.61 4.07
N ILE A 78 -30.92 8.08 4.74
CA ILE A 78 -30.46 6.71 4.53
C ILE A 78 -31.56 5.78 5.04
N PHE A 79 -32.09 4.97 4.15
CA PHE A 79 -33.09 3.96 4.42
C PHE A 79 -32.45 2.64 4.85
N GLU A 80 -31.41 2.21 4.12
CA GLU A 80 -30.70 0.95 4.39
C GLU A 80 -29.19 1.09 4.12
N ARG A 81 -28.39 0.30 4.84
CA ARG A 81 -26.97 0.10 4.59
C ARG A 81 -26.73 -1.37 4.23
N ASN A 82 -26.21 -1.60 3.03
CA ASN A 82 -26.21 -2.92 2.39
C ASN A 82 -24.83 -3.60 2.42
N PHE A 83 -23.94 -3.16 3.31
CA PHE A 83 -22.61 -3.74 3.49
C PHE A 83 -22.21 -3.81 4.97
N THR A 84 -21.23 -4.65 5.26
CA THR A 84 -20.60 -4.74 6.59
C THR A 84 -19.30 -3.94 6.59
N GLU A 85 -19.04 -3.19 7.66
CA GLU A 85 -17.82 -2.39 7.75
C GLU A 85 -16.56 -3.26 7.69
N GLY A 86 -15.58 -2.84 6.90
CA GLY A 86 -14.32 -3.57 6.71
C GLY A 86 -14.36 -4.70 5.68
N THR A 87 -15.52 -5.00 5.07
CA THR A 87 -15.60 -5.99 3.99
C THR A 87 -15.24 -5.40 2.63
N ASN A 88 -14.71 -6.23 1.73
CA ASN A 88 -14.48 -5.86 0.34
C ASN A 88 -15.82 -5.69 -0.38
N VAL A 89 -15.95 -4.61 -1.16
CA VAL A 89 -17.09 -4.34 -2.04
C VAL A 89 -16.60 -4.26 -3.48
N ILE A 90 -17.43 -4.68 -4.43
CA ILE A 90 -17.13 -4.55 -5.85
C ILE A 90 -17.83 -3.33 -6.45
N LYS A 91 -17.39 -2.94 -7.65
CA LYS A 91 -17.99 -1.82 -8.37
C LYS A 91 -19.47 -2.10 -8.65
N ASN A 92 -20.31 -1.10 -8.40
CA ASN A 92 -21.77 -1.13 -8.55
C ASN A 92 -22.52 -1.91 -7.46
N ASP A 93 -21.87 -2.36 -6.39
CA ASP A 93 -22.60 -2.88 -5.24
C ASP A 93 -23.43 -1.78 -4.58
N PRO A 94 -24.69 -2.07 -4.20
CA PRO A 94 -25.47 -1.13 -3.41
C PRO A 94 -24.81 -1.00 -2.03
N LEU A 95 -24.37 0.21 -1.70
CA LEU A 95 -23.76 0.49 -0.39
C LEU A 95 -24.80 1.08 0.57
N TYR A 96 -25.53 2.08 0.09
CA TYR A 96 -26.57 2.77 0.84
C TYR A 96 -27.80 2.91 -0.04
N GLN A 97 -28.96 2.63 0.53
CA GLN A 97 -30.23 2.96 -0.08
C GLN A 97 -30.75 4.24 0.54
N ILE A 98 -31.01 5.25 -0.28
CA ILE A 98 -31.71 6.47 0.13
C ILE A 98 -33.21 6.22 0.01
N ASP A 99 -34.02 6.79 0.92
CA ASP A 99 -35.48 6.64 0.88
C ASP A 99 -36.03 7.03 -0.52
N PRO A 100 -36.57 6.06 -1.29
CA PRO A 100 -36.96 6.30 -2.66
C PRO A 100 -38.32 7.00 -2.77
N ARG A 101 -39.10 7.10 -1.69
CA ARG A 101 -40.50 7.55 -1.74
C ARG A 101 -40.65 8.97 -2.32
N PRO A 102 -39.85 9.98 -1.95
CA PRO A 102 -39.96 11.32 -2.54
C PRO A 102 -39.63 11.33 -4.04
N TYR A 103 -38.63 10.55 -4.45
CA TYR A 103 -38.21 10.41 -5.85
C TYR A 103 -39.25 9.67 -6.69
N GLN A 104 -39.80 8.59 -6.15
CA GLN A 104 -40.86 7.83 -6.78
C GLN A 104 -42.13 8.67 -6.94
N ALA A 105 -42.53 9.42 -5.91
CA ALA A 105 -43.66 10.34 -5.99
C ALA A 105 -43.45 11.42 -7.07
N LYS A 106 -42.22 11.95 -7.19
CA LYS A 106 -41.88 12.91 -8.26
C LYS A 106 -41.98 12.28 -9.64
N LEU A 107 -41.44 11.07 -9.83
CA LEU A 107 -41.54 10.33 -11.08
C LEU A 107 -42.99 10.05 -11.47
N ASP A 108 -43.83 9.66 -10.51
CA ASP A 108 -45.23 9.36 -10.75
C ASP A 108 -46.06 10.60 -11.07
N SER A 109 -45.76 11.74 -10.45
CA SER A 109 -46.32 13.04 -10.83
C SER A 109 -46.00 13.40 -12.29
N LEU A 110 -44.74 13.23 -12.71
CA LEU A 110 -44.32 13.50 -14.10
C LEU A 110 -44.96 12.54 -15.10
N ARG A 111 -45.12 11.26 -14.73
CA ARG A 111 -45.89 10.29 -15.54
C ARG A 111 -47.36 10.69 -15.65
N GLY A 112 -47.93 11.28 -14.60
CA GLY A 112 -49.27 11.86 -14.63
C GLY A 112 -49.39 12.99 -15.64
N GLN A 113 -48.45 13.94 -15.61
CA GLN A 113 -48.37 15.04 -16.58
C GLN A 113 -48.27 14.53 -18.02
N LEU A 114 -47.37 13.57 -18.29
CA LEU A 114 -47.23 12.95 -19.60
C LEU A 114 -48.55 12.36 -20.10
N LYS A 115 -49.32 11.69 -19.23
CA LYS A 115 -50.62 11.11 -19.61
C LYS A 115 -51.65 12.19 -19.93
N GLN A 116 -51.65 13.30 -19.18
CA GLN A 116 -52.52 14.44 -19.44
C GLN A 116 -52.21 15.06 -20.81
N ASP A 117 -50.94 15.25 -21.13
CA ASP A 117 -50.54 15.88 -22.39
C ASP A 117 -50.71 14.93 -23.59
N GLN A 118 -50.54 13.63 -23.39
CA GLN A 118 -50.94 12.60 -24.37
C GLN A 118 -52.45 12.61 -24.65
N ALA A 119 -53.29 12.76 -23.61
CA ALA A 119 -54.73 12.87 -23.79
C ALA A 119 -55.09 14.16 -24.55
N SER A 120 -54.43 15.27 -24.23
CA SER A 120 -54.59 16.55 -24.92
C SER A 120 -54.15 16.48 -26.39
N LEU A 121 -53.03 15.82 -26.68
CA LEU A 121 -52.58 15.56 -28.05
C LEU A 121 -53.63 14.77 -28.84
N LYS A 122 -54.21 13.74 -28.23
CA LYS A 122 -55.27 12.95 -28.87
C LYS A 122 -56.50 13.80 -29.19
N PHE A 123 -56.91 14.66 -28.26
CA PHE A 123 -58.00 15.62 -28.47
C PHE A 123 -57.70 16.57 -29.64
N TRP A 124 -56.55 17.25 -29.63
CA TRP A 124 -56.19 18.20 -30.68
C TRP A 124 -55.93 17.55 -32.04
N THR A 125 -55.49 16.29 -32.07
CA THR A 125 -55.39 15.52 -33.31
C THR A 125 -56.78 15.24 -33.91
N SER A 126 -57.76 14.90 -33.09
CA SER A 126 -59.15 14.75 -33.56
C SER A 126 -59.72 16.09 -34.04
N GLU A 127 -59.37 17.18 -33.35
CA GLU A 127 -59.85 18.51 -33.68
C GLU A 127 -59.26 19.03 -34.99
N GLU A 128 -57.96 18.85 -35.22
CA GLU A 128 -57.29 19.13 -36.49
C GLU A 128 -57.96 18.39 -37.66
N ALA A 129 -58.26 17.10 -37.48
CA ALA A 129 -58.94 16.32 -38.50
C ALA A 129 -60.35 16.86 -38.79
N ARG A 130 -61.08 17.28 -37.75
CA ARG A 130 -62.41 17.87 -37.87
C ARG A 130 -62.37 19.20 -38.61
N TYR A 131 -61.53 20.13 -38.20
CA TYR A 131 -61.43 21.46 -38.82
C TYR A 131 -60.83 21.40 -40.23
N THR A 132 -59.93 20.45 -40.50
CA THR A 132 -59.45 20.21 -41.87
C THR A 132 -60.58 19.78 -42.81
N ARG A 133 -61.51 18.93 -42.34
CA ARG A 133 -62.68 18.53 -43.14
C ARG A 133 -63.66 19.69 -43.32
N LEU A 134 -63.96 20.44 -42.25
CA LEU A 134 -64.89 21.58 -42.31
C LEU A 134 -64.36 22.71 -43.19
N ALA A 135 -63.07 23.04 -43.10
CA ALA A 135 -62.45 24.06 -43.95
C ALA A 135 -62.51 23.69 -45.43
N LYS A 136 -62.31 22.41 -45.79
CA LYS A 136 -62.48 21.91 -47.18
C LYS A 136 -63.92 22.07 -47.69
N GLN A 137 -64.90 22.02 -46.79
CA GLN A 137 -66.32 22.18 -47.11
C GLN A 137 -66.77 23.65 -47.04
N GLY A 138 -65.86 24.60 -46.75
CA GLY A 138 -66.20 26.01 -46.53
C GLY A 138 -66.99 26.27 -45.25
N ALA A 139 -67.10 25.28 -44.35
CA ALA A 139 -67.88 25.34 -43.12
C ALA A 139 -67.07 25.78 -41.88
N ALA A 140 -65.77 26.06 -42.04
CA ALA A 140 -64.90 26.60 -40.99
C ALA A 140 -63.80 27.49 -41.59
N SER A 141 -63.26 28.41 -40.79
CA SER A 141 -62.16 29.28 -41.21
C SER A 141 -60.83 28.52 -41.35
N VAL A 142 -59.97 28.99 -42.26
CA VAL A 142 -58.58 28.51 -42.38
C VAL A 142 -57.80 28.81 -41.09
N GLU A 143 -58.08 29.94 -40.45
CA GLU A 143 -57.46 30.33 -39.18
C GLU A 143 -57.73 29.30 -38.07
N ASP A 144 -58.96 28.79 -37.97
CA ASP A 144 -59.31 27.79 -36.95
C ASP A 144 -58.59 26.47 -37.20
N LYS A 145 -58.46 26.06 -38.46
CA LYS A 145 -57.62 24.91 -38.82
C LYS A 145 -56.17 25.14 -38.40
N GLU A 146 -55.59 26.30 -38.72
CA GLU A 146 -54.20 26.62 -38.35
C GLU A 146 -54.01 26.64 -36.83
N LYS A 147 -54.97 27.17 -36.06
CA LYS A 147 -54.96 27.10 -34.59
C LYS A 147 -54.90 25.66 -34.09
N THR A 148 -55.71 24.74 -34.65
CA THR A 148 -55.67 23.33 -34.22
C THR A 148 -54.36 22.64 -34.55
N ILE A 149 -53.73 22.96 -35.69
CA ILE A 149 -52.40 22.46 -36.07
C ILE A 149 -51.35 22.96 -35.07
N ALA A 150 -51.37 24.26 -34.75
CA ALA A 150 -50.47 24.85 -33.76
C ALA A 150 -50.63 24.20 -32.39
N ARG A 151 -51.88 24.04 -31.90
CA ARG A 151 -52.16 23.37 -30.62
C ARG A 151 -51.67 21.92 -30.59
N LYS A 152 -51.84 21.17 -31.68
CA LYS A 152 -51.28 19.82 -31.78
C LYS A 152 -49.75 19.83 -31.68
N ALA A 153 -49.08 20.74 -32.39
CA ALA A 153 -47.63 20.87 -32.34
C ALA A 153 -47.13 21.25 -30.93
N GLU A 154 -47.84 22.14 -30.23
CA GLU A 154 -47.58 22.48 -28.82
C GLU A 154 -47.64 21.24 -27.92
N MET A 155 -48.65 20.37 -28.07
CA MET A 155 -48.77 19.16 -27.26
C MET A 155 -47.69 18.13 -27.56
N ILE A 156 -47.22 18.03 -28.82
CA ILE A 156 -46.09 17.17 -29.16
C ILE A 156 -44.83 17.64 -28.43
N ALA A 157 -44.55 18.96 -28.46
CA ALA A 157 -43.41 19.55 -27.76
C ALA A 157 -43.52 19.39 -26.22
N ALA A 158 -44.73 19.52 -25.67
CA ALA A 158 -44.98 19.28 -24.25
C ALA A 158 -44.66 17.82 -23.87
N ILE A 159 -45.13 16.85 -24.65
CA ILE A 159 -44.83 15.42 -24.44
C ILE A 159 -43.32 15.14 -24.47
N ASP A 160 -42.57 15.76 -25.37
CA ASP A 160 -41.12 15.55 -25.44
C ASP A 160 -40.41 16.17 -24.23
N THR A 161 -40.90 17.31 -23.75
CA THR A 161 -40.44 17.92 -22.48
C THR A 161 -40.74 17.01 -21.29
N ASP A 162 -41.93 16.43 -21.23
CA ASP A 162 -42.33 15.51 -20.16
C ASP A 162 -41.49 14.24 -20.14
N LYS A 163 -41.19 13.66 -21.32
CA LYS A 163 -40.27 12.52 -21.42
C LYS A 163 -38.89 12.89 -20.88
N ALA A 164 -38.35 14.04 -21.25
CA ALA A 164 -37.05 14.50 -20.75
C ALA A 164 -37.06 14.66 -19.22
N ASN A 165 -38.13 15.21 -18.66
CA ASN A 165 -38.30 15.33 -17.21
C ASN A 165 -38.40 13.97 -16.52
N ILE A 166 -39.10 13.00 -17.12
CA ILE A 166 -39.19 11.62 -16.62
C ILE A 166 -37.82 10.94 -16.62
N GLU A 167 -37.06 11.05 -17.72
CA GLU A 167 -35.71 10.48 -17.78
C GLU A 167 -34.80 11.10 -16.73
N LYS A 168 -34.88 12.42 -16.53
CA LYS A 168 -34.15 13.09 -15.45
C LYS A 168 -34.52 12.52 -14.08
N ALA A 169 -35.81 12.36 -13.79
CA ALA A 169 -36.27 11.80 -12.50
C ALA A 169 -35.90 10.33 -12.30
N LYS A 170 -35.73 9.55 -13.38
CA LYS A 170 -35.25 8.15 -13.30
C LYS A 170 -33.78 8.07 -12.92
N LEU A 171 -32.95 9.07 -13.26
CA LEU A 171 -31.54 9.10 -12.87
C LEU A 171 -31.35 9.32 -11.36
N ASP A 172 -32.38 9.81 -10.69
CA ASP A 172 -32.37 10.08 -9.25
C ASP A 172 -32.80 8.84 -8.41
N LEU A 173 -33.28 7.76 -9.07
CA LEU A 173 -33.74 6.51 -8.44
C LEU A 173 -32.68 5.39 -8.45
#